data_AF-A0A6L5G3E2-F1
#
_entry.id   AF-A0A6L5G3E2-F1
#
_cell.length_a   1.000
_cell.length_b   1.000
_cell.length_c   1.000
_cell.angle_alpha   90.00
_cell.angle_beta   90.00
_cell.angle_gamma   90.00
#
_symmetry.space_group_name_H-M   'P 1'
#
loop_
_entity.id
_entity.type
_entity.pdbx_description
1 polymer ?
#
loop_
_entity_poly.entity_id
_entity_poly.type
_entity_poly.pdbx_seq_one_letter_code
_entity_poly.pdbx_strand_id
1 'polypeptide(L)' 'MAKWRKSTRSAGQNACVELRSTAEGFQIRDSKLDERSPVFDLTGSDLAGLLRMTKS' A
#
# COMPACT_ATOMS: atom_id res chain seq x y z
N MET A 1 -5.01 -5.87 -15.03
CA MET A 1 -5.26 -5.46 -13.63
C MET A 1 -3.95 -5.42 -12.88
N ALA A 2 -3.65 -4.33 -12.17
CA ALA A 2 -2.42 -4.25 -11.40
C ALA A 2 -2.48 -5.15 -10.15
N LYS A 3 -1.44 -5.94 -9.95
CA LYS A 3 -1.30 -6.89 -8.84
C LYS A 3 -0.87 -6.17 -7.57
N TRP A 4 -1.44 -6.56 -6.42
CA TRP A 4 -0.98 -6.11 -5.11
C TRP A 4 0.49 -6.51 -4.88
N ARG A 5 1.29 -5.55 -4.44
CA ARG A 5 2.69 -5.73 -4.05
C ARG A 5 2.82 -5.53 -2.55
N LYS A 6 3.21 -6.58 -1.84
CA LYS A 6 3.50 -6.53 -0.41
C LYS A 6 4.82 -5.82 -0.15
N SER A 7 4.87 -5.01 0.90
CA SER A 7 6.11 -4.35 1.33
C SER A 7 7.17 -5.39 1.75
N THR A 8 8.43 -5.17 1.38
CA THR A 8 9.55 -6.04 1.80
C THR A 8 9.83 -5.94 3.30
N ARG A 9 9.54 -4.79 3.91
CA ARG A 9 9.60 -4.59 5.38
C ARG A 9 8.52 -5.40 6.12
N SER A 10 7.49 -5.85 5.39
CA SER A 10 6.37 -6.63 5.92
C SER A 10 6.56 -8.15 5.85
N ALA A 11 7.46 -8.62 4.98
CA ALA A 11 7.59 -10.03 4.63
C ALA A 11 8.11 -10.93 5.76
N GLY A 12 8.71 -10.36 6.82
CA GLY A 12 9.27 -11.12 7.95
C GLY A 12 8.52 -10.98 9.28
N GLN A 13 7.50 -10.12 9.37
CA GLN A 13 6.89 -9.74 10.66
C GLN A 13 5.35 -9.80 10.69
N ASN A 14 4.70 -10.60 9.82
CA ASN A 14 3.22 -10.57 9.68
C ASN A 14 2.68 -9.14 9.47
N ALA A 15 3.47 -8.30 8.81
CA ALA A 15 3.14 -6.90 8.59
C ALA A 15 2.41 -6.74 7.25
N CYS A 16 1.66 -5.66 7.17
CA CYS A 16 0.29 -5.81 6.74
C CYS A 16 -0.13 -4.74 5.79
N VAL A 17 0.72 -4.48 4.81
CA VAL A 17 0.50 -3.38 3.88
C VAL A 17 0.85 -3.85 2.49
N GLU A 18 -0.11 -3.68 1.60
CA GLU A 18 0.01 -3.92 0.18
C GLU A 18 -0.27 -2.63 -0.58
N LEU A 19 0.47 -2.45 -1.67
CA LEU A 19 0.33 -1.33 -2.58
C LEU A 19 0.00 -1.87 -3.99
N ARG A 20 -0.88 -1.19 -4.71
CA ARG A 20 -0.99 -1.37 -6.17
C ARG A 20 -1.11 -0.01 -6.86
N SER A 21 -0.65 0.04 -8.11
CA SER A 21 -0.92 1.17 -9.02
C SER A 21 -2.22 0.93 -9.77
N THR A 22 -3.06 1.95 -9.96
CA THR A 22 -4.27 1.89 -10.79
C THR A 22 -4.16 2.87 -11.95
N ALA A 23 -5.19 2.97 -12.79
CA ALA A 23 -5.25 4.02 -13.82
C ALA A 23 -5.41 5.43 -13.20
N GLU A 24 -5.93 5.50 -11.98
CA GLU A 24 -6.32 6.75 -11.30
C GLU A 24 -5.30 7.17 -10.23
N GLY A 25 -4.33 6.31 -9.90
CA GLY A 25 -3.30 6.61 -8.91
C GLY A 25 -2.75 5.37 -8.24
N PHE A 26 -2.72 5.39 -6.90
CA PHE A 26 -2.22 4.30 -6.08
C PHE A 26 -3.22 3.92 -5.02
N GLN A 27 -3.19 2.64 -4.63
CA GLN A 27 -4.03 2.13 -3.58
C GLN A 27 -3.19 1.42 -2.54
N ILE A 28 -3.49 1.69 -1.27
CA ILE A 28 -2.91 1.03 -0.11
C ILE A 28 -4.01 0.32 0.66
N ARG A 29 -3.73 -0.88 1.14
CA ARG A 29 -4.62 -1.62 2.03
C ARG A 29 -3.86 -2.38 3.09
N ASP A 30 -4.57 -2.74 4.16
CA ASP A 30 -4.08 -3.68 5.15
C ASP A 30 -4.39 -5.13 4.77
N SER A 31 -3.37 -5.93 4.43
CA SER A 31 -3.59 -7.34 4.05
C SER A 31 -4.10 -8.26 5.16
N LYS A 32 -4.10 -7.87 6.44
CA LYS A 32 -4.66 -8.66 7.58
C LYS A 32 -6.17 -8.78 7.46
N LEU A 33 -6.80 -7.77 6.91
CA LEU A 33 -8.26 -7.69 6.84
C LEU A 33 -8.83 -8.39 5.60
N ASP A 34 -7.95 -8.89 4.72
CA ASP A 34 -8.30 -9.57 3.48
C ASP A 34 -9.28 -8.74 2.64
N GLU A 35 -10.40 -9.32 2.21
CA GLU A 35 -11.45 -8.63 1.43
C GLU A 35 -12.16 -7.52 2.22
N ARG A 36 -12.08 -7.53 3.55
CA ARG A 36 -12.67 -6.51 4.42
C ARG A 36 -11.75 -5.30 4.61
N SER A 37 -10.57 -5.32 4.00
CA SER A 37 -9.62 -4.23 4.12
C SER A 37 -10.12 -2.97 3.42
N PRO A 38 -10.21 -1.83 4.12
CA PRO A 38 -10.47 -0.57 3.45
C PRO A 38 -9.32 -0.28 2.49
N VAL A 39 -9.67 0.09 1.25
CA VAL A 39 -8.72 0.49 0.22
C VAL A 39 -8.66 2.01 0.20
N PHE A 40 -7.48 2.55 0.47
CA PHE A 40 -7.24 3.99 0.42
C PHE A 40 -6.64 4.37 -0.93
N ASP A 41 -7.32 5.27 -1.64
CA ASP A 41 -6.83 5.89 -2.86
C ASP A 41 -5.89 7.04 -2.54
N LEU A 42 -4.77 7.09 -3.24
CA LEU A 42 -3.73 8.10 -3.11
C LEU A 42 -3.33 8.62 -4.49
N THR A 43 -3.15 9.93 -4.57
CA THR A 43 -2.45 10.51 -5.72
C THR A 43 -0.96 10.14 -5.68
N GLY A 44 -0.26 10.32 -6.80
CA GLY A 44 1.20 10.12 -6.83
C GLY A 44 1.94 11.04 -5.84
N SER A 45 1.43 12.26 -5.63
CA SER A 45 1.98 13.24 -4.70
C SER A 45 1.84 12.78 -3.25
N ASP A 46 0.67 12.28 -2.87
CA ASP A 46 0.39 11.81 -1.51
C ASP A 46 1.21 10.57 -1.17
N LEU A 47 1.31 9.63 -2.12
CA LEU A 47 2.16 8.45 -1.94
C LEU A 47 3.63 8.87 -1.75
N ALA A 48 4.13 9.81 -2.56
CA ALA A 48 5.49 10.31 -2.42
C ALA A 48 5.71 11.02 -1.07
N GLY A 49 4.72 11.76 -0.56
CA GLY A 49 4.74 12.35 0.78
C GLY A 49 4.83 11.27 1.87
N LEU A 50 3.95 10.27 1.82
CA LEU A 50 3.92 9.16 2.77
C LEU A 50 5.25 8.39 2.83
N LEU A 51 5.85 8.11 1.68
CA LEU A 51 7.13 7.39 1.61
C LEU A 51 8.29 8.20 2.21
N ARG A 52 8.26 9.53 2.11
CA ARG A 52 9.28 10.40 2.74
C ARG A 52 9.15 10.40 4.26
N MET A 53 7.94 10.35 4.80
CA MET A 53 7.70 10.34 6.25
C MET A 53 8.03 9.00 6.91
N THR A 54 8.00 7.89 6.16
CA THR A 54 8.14 6.53 6.69
C THR A 54 9.53 5.92 6.50
N LYS A 55 10.41 6.58 5.73
CA LYS A 55 11.78 6.13 5.47
C LYS A 55 12.72 6.73 6.53
N SER A 56 12.75 6.10 7.71
CA SER A 56 13.90 6.15 8.63
C SER A 56 14.88 5.01 8.32
#